data_AF-A0A7X0M4U2-F1
#
_entry.id   AF-A0A7X0M4U2-F1
#
_cell.length_a   1.000
_cell.length_b   1.000
_cell.length_c   1.000
_cell.angle_alpha   90.00
_cell.angle_beta   90.00
_cell.angle_gamma   90.00
#
_symmetry.space_group_name_H-M   'P 1'
#
loop_
_entity.id
_entity.type
_entity.pdbx_description
1 polymer ?
#
loop_
_entity_poly.entity_id
_entity_poly.type
_entity_poly.pdbx_seq_one_letter_code
_entity_poly.pdbx_strand_id
1 'polypeptide(L)'
;MILIADLALAGAVLLVVAGLRRRARGDAILRGHGLLPPWVIRCAVVAEPLIGAAAVLTWVAGGRTWYVWVPAAVWHAALAVYLTVLLRVRGRVPCGCLDEVSRVSPVKIAFGVLLAAASAAACAVPPPQEPVTRLLHVAPAAFAALLVVVATRVAELTGTSGGRGQY
;
A
#
# COMPACT_ATOMS: atom_id res chain seq x y z
N MET A 1 16.41 -12.39 -4.22
CA MET A 1 15.79 -11.42 -5.15
C MET A 1 14.28 -11.65 -5.30
N ILE A 2 13.81 -12.91 -5.31
CA ILE A 2 12.38 -13.27 -5.37
C ILE A 2 11.52 -12.54 -4.33
N LEU A 3 11.93 -12.58 -3.05
CA LEU A 3 11.20 -11.92 -1.95
C LEU A 3 10.97 -10.42 -2.15
N ILE A 4 11.94 -9.71 -2.74
CA ILE A 4 11.86 -8.26 -2.97
C ILE A 4 10.83 -7.97 -4.06
N ALA A 5 10.86 -8.76 -5.14
CA ALA A 5 9.91 -8.62 -6.24
C ALA A 5 8.48 -8.96 -5.78
N ASP A 6 8.30 -10.03 -5.00
CA ASP A 6 6.99 -10.42 -4.46
C ASP A 6 6.42 -9.34 -3.53
N LEU A 7 7.26 -8.73 -2.71
CA LEU A 7 6.87 -7.65 -1.80
C LEU A 7 6.54 -6.34 -2.53
N ALA A 8 7.30 -6.01 -3.58
CA ALA A 8 7.00 -4.87 -4.44
C ALA A 8 5.67 -5.10 -5.20
N LEU A 9 5.47 -6.30 -5.74
CA LEU A 9 4.22 -6.71 -6.37
C LEU A 9 3.05 -6.67 -5.38
N ALA A 10 3.26 -7.09 -4.14
CA ALA A 10 2.26 -6.97 -3.08
C ALA A 10 1.86 -5.50 -2.86
N GLY A 11 2.84 -4.59 -2.84
CA GLY A 11 2.60 -3.14 -2.80
C GLY A 11 1.76 -2.65 -3.98
N ALA A 12 2.11 -3.06 -5.20
CA ALA A 12 1.36 -2.74 -6.41
C ALA A 12 -0.10 -3.25 -6.36
N VAL A 13 -0.30 -4.49 -5.91
CA VAL A 13 -1.64 -5.07 -5.71
C VAL A 13 -2.43 -4.27 -4.67
N LEU A 14 -1.80 -3.87 -3.57
CA LEU A 14 -2.45 -3.03 -2.55
C LEU A 14 -2.88 -1.66 -3.11
N LEU A 15 -2.09 -1.05 -4.00
CA LEU A 15 -2.47 0.19 -4.68
C LEU A 15 -3.72 0.01 -5.56
N VAL A 16 -3.80 -1.08 -6.32
CA VAL A 16 -5.00 -1.42 -7.11
C VAL A 16 -6.22 -1.60 -6.21
N VAL A 17 -6.08 -2.41 -5.17
CA VAL A 17 -7.18 -2.70 -4.24
C VAL A 17 -7.64 -1.44 -3.50
N ALA A 18 -6.71 -0.60 -3.03
CA ALA A 18 -7.01 0.66 -2.36
C ALA A 18 -7.77 1.62 -3.28
N GLY A 19 -7.31 1.78 -4.52
CA GLY A 19 -7.97 2.61 -5.53
C GLY A 19 -9.38 2.16 -5.86
N LEU A 20 -9.58 0.86 -6.10
CA LEU A 20 -10.91 0.28 -6.37
C LEU A 20 -11.87 0.45 -5.19
N ARG A 21 -11.37 0.25 -3.96
CA ARG A 21 -12.18 0.47 -2.75
C ARG A 21 -12.59 1.92 -2.59
N ARG A 22 -11.66 2.86 -2.76
CA ARG A 22 -11.96 4.30 -2.73
C ARG A 22 -12.98 4.70 -3.80
N ARG A 23 -12.84 4.18 -5.01
CA ARG A 23 -13.80 4.42 -6.09
C ARG A 23 -15.20 3.88 -5.76
N ALA A 24 -15.29 2.72 -5.11
CA ALA A 24 -16.56 2.09 -4.77
C ALA A 24 -17.26 2.73 -3.56
N ARG A 25 -16.51 3.19 -2.55
CA ARG A 25 -17.06 3.65 -1.26
C ARG A 25 -16.95 5.16 -1.02
N GLY A 26 -16.18 5.84 -1.86
CA GLY A 26 -15.95 7.29 -1.79
C GLY A 26 -14.90 7.71 -0.76
N ASP A 27 -14.44 8.94 -0.88
CA ASP A 27 -13.31 9.47 -0.08
C ASP A 27 -13.76 10.26 1.15
N ALA A 28 -14.89 9.88 1.77
CA ALA A 28 -15.46 10.63 2.88
C ALA A 28 -14.49 10.72 4.08
N ILE A 29 -13.79 9.62 4.39
CA ILE A 29 -12.81 9.56 5.50
C ILE A 29 -11.61 10.47 5.23
N LEU A 30 -11.01 10.38 4.03
CA LEU A 30 -9.87 11.23 3.66
C LEU A 30 -10.24 12.73 3.68
N ARG A 31 -11.44 13.08 3.19
CA ARG A 31 -11.96 14.45 3.28
C ARG A 31 -12.15 14.89 4.73
N GLY A 32 -12.64 13.99 5.58
CA GLY A 32 -12.86 14.25 7.01
C GLY A 32 -11.59 14.58 7.80
N HIS A 33 -10.40 14.18 7.32
CA HIS A 33 -9.14 14.55 7.98
C HIS A 33 -8.82 16.05 7.86
N GLY A 34 -9.25 16.69 6.77
CA GLY A 34 -8.95 18.09 6.46
C GLY A 34 -7.47 18.39 6.21
N LEU A 35 -6.66 17.36 5.90
CA LEU A 35 -5.21 17.51 5.69
C LEU A 35 -4.82 17.64 4.22
N LEU A 36 -5.68 17.21 3.29
CA LEU A 36 -5.38 17.19 1.86
C LEU A 36 -6.43 18.00 1.10
N PRO A 37 -6.01 18.80 0.11
CA PRO A 37 -6.93 19.44 -0.81
C PRO A 37 -7.80 18.41 -1.55
N PRO A 38 -9.07 18.73 -1.89
CA PRO A 38 -9.96 17.81 -2.60
C PRO A 38 -9.44 17.35 -3.97
N TRP A 39 -8.59 18.15 -4.62
CA TRP A 39 -7.97 17.78 -5.88
C TRP A 39 -6.91 16.67 -5.69
N VAL A 40 -6.12 16.71 -4.61
CA VAL A 40 -5.15 15.66 -4.28
C VAL A 40 -5.85 14.33 -4.05
N ILE A 41 -6.96 14.36 -3.31
CA ILE A 41 -7.76 13.17 -3.03
C ILE A 41 -8.31 12.58 -4.34
N ARG A 42 -8.86 13.41 -5.23
CA ARG A 42 -9.34 12.97 -6.55
C ARG A 42 -8.23 12.39 -7.42
N CYS A 43 -7.05 13.00 -7.42
CA CYS A 43 -5.88 12.47 -8.12
C CYS A 43 -5.47 11.12 -7.55
N ALA A 44 -5.49 10.94 -6.22
CA ALA A 44 -5.13 9.67 -5.57
C ALA A 44 -6.05 8.51 -5.97
N VAL A 45 -7.36 8.74 -6.09
CA VAL A 45 -8.33 7.71 -6.53
C VAL A 45 -7.98 7.14 -7.91
N VAL A 46 -7.41 7.98 -8.79
CA VAL A 46 -7.08 7.58 -10.15
C VAL A 46 -5.63 7.09 -10.25
N ALA A 47 -4.69 7.78 -9.60
CA ALA A 47 -3.27 7.47 -9.67
C ALA A 47 -2.92 6.15 -9.00
N GLU A 48 -3.51 5.83 -7.85
CA GLU A 48 -3.25 4.57 -7.13
C GLU A 48 -3.46 3.32 -7.98
N PRO A 49 -4.67 3.08 -8.54
CA PRO A 49 -4.91 1.87 -9.30
C PRO A 49 -4.15 1.86 -10.62
N LEU A 50 -3.87 3.03 -11.21
CA LEU A 50 -3.06 3.12 -12.42
C LEU A 50 -1.61 2.74 -12.18
N ILE A 51 -0.97 3.28 -11.13
CA ILE A 51 0.41 2.95 -10.77
C ILE A 51 0.53 1.47 -10.43
N GLY A 52 -0.40 0.95 -9.61
CA GLY A 52 -0.42 -0.47 -9.25
C GLY A 52 -0.62 -1.39 -10.46
N ALA A 53 -1.60 -1.10 -11.32
CA ALA A 53 -1.86 -1.89 -12.52
C ALA A 53 -0.68 -1.82 -13.51
N ALA A 54 -0.09 -0.63 -13.70
CA ALA A 54 1.09 -0.47 -14.56
C ALA A 54 2.26 -1.31 -14.05
N ALA A 55 2.53 -1.32 -12.74
CA ALA A 55 3.58 -2.14 -12.15
C ALA A 55 3.35 -3.64 -12.36
N VAL A 56 2.13 -4.13 -12.11
CA VAL A 56 1.78 -5.54 -12.30
C VAL A 56 1.85 -5.94 -13.79
N LEU A 57 1.28 -5.13 -14.69
CA LEU A 57 1.29 -5.43 -16.12
C LEU A 57 2.71 -5.40 -16.70
N THR A 58 3.53 -4.42 -16.31
CA THR A 58 4.92 -4.33 -16.76
C THR A 58 5.74 -5.50 -16.25
N TRP A 59 5.49 -5.95 -15.02
CA TRP A 59 6.09 -7.17 -14.49
C TRP A 59 5.72 -8.38 -15.35
N VAL A 60 4.43 -8.63 -15.59
CA VAL A 60 3.97 -9.78 -16.39
C VAL A 60 4.54 -9.74 -17.82
N ALA A 61 4.58 -8.56 -18.44
CA ALA A 61 5.13 -8.34 -19.77
C ALA A 61 6.66 -8.57 -19.85
N GLY A 62 7.38 -8.57 -18.72
CA GLY A 62 8.84 -8.71 -18.70
C GLY A 62 9.60 -7.50 -19.24
N GLY A 63 8.96 -6.32 -19.29
CA GLY A 63 9.56 -5.08 -19.77
C GLY A 63 10.57 -4.50 -18.78
N ARG A 64 11.28 -3.43 -19.18
CA ARG A 64 12.03 -2.60 -18.21
C ARG A 64 11.06 -2.09 -17.16
N THR A 65 11.43 -2.14 -15.88
CA THR A 65 10.45 -1.97 -14.81
C THR A 65 10.64 -0.69 -13.97
N TRP A 66 11.78 0.00 -14.12
CA TRP A 66 12.13 1.15 -13.26
C TRP A 66 11.09 2.28 -13.32
N TYR A 67 10.51 2.56 -14.49
CA TYR A 67 9.58 3.67 -14.69
C TYR A 67 8.21 3.46 -14.02
N VAL A 68 7.84 2.23 -13.68
CA VAL A 68 6.62 1.94 -12.90
C VAL A 68 6.91 1.76 -11.41
N TRP A 69 8.08 1.22 -11.07
CA TRP A 69 8.47 1.00 -9.68
C TRP A 69 8.89 2.27 -8.94
N VAL A 70 9.49 3.26 -9.64
CA VAL A 70 9.82 4.56 -9.04
C VAL A 70 8.55 5.29 -8.57
N PRO A 71 7.51 5.48 -9.42
CA PRO A 71 6.24 6.04 -8.96
C PRO A 71 5.60 5.26 -7.81
N ALA A 72 5.65 3.93 -7.84
CA ALA A 72 5.13 3.10 -6.75
C ALA A 72 5.88 3.34 -5.43
N ALA A 73 7.22 3.42 -5.47
CA ALA A 73 8.06 3.72 -4.31
C ALA A 73 7.75 5.11 -3.74
N VAL A 74 7.66 6.12 -4.59
CA VAL A 74 7.29 7.49 -4.20
C VAL A 74 5.90 7.52 -3.59
N TRP A 75 4.95 6.79 -4.15
CA TRP A 75 3.58 6.73 -3.63
C TRP A 75 3.53 6.09 -2.23
N HIS A 76 4.19 4.95 -2.04
CA HIS A 76 4.25 4.29 -0.74
C HIS A 76 4.98 5.15 0.30
N ALA A 77 6.03 5.86 -0.09
CA ALA A 77 6.73 6.81 0.79
C ALA A 77 5.80 7.98 1.18
N ALA A 78 5.11 8.59 0.22
CA ALA A 78 4.15 9.66 0.48
C ALA A 78 3.02 9.20 1.41
N LEU A 79 2.52 7.98 1.22
CA LEU A 79 1.53 7.37 2.10
C LEU A 79 2.07 7.20 3.52
N ALA A 80 3.30 6.71 3.69
CA ALA A 80 3.92 6.54 5.01
C ALA A 80 4.11 7.88 5.72
N VAL A 81 4.55 8.92 5.01
CA VAL A 81 4.67 10.29 5.54
C VAL A 81 3.30 10.82 5.95
N TYR A 82 2.30 10.68 5.09
CA TYR A 82 0.93 11.11 5.38
C TYR A 82 0.37 10.43 6.64
N LEU A 83 0.52 9.11 6.76
CA LEU A 83 0.09 8.37 7.96
C LEU A 83 0.84 8.83 9.21
N THR A 84 2.12 9.18 9.09
CA THR A 84 2.91 9.73 10.19
C THR A 84 2.37 11.09 10.64
N VAL A 85 2.09 11.99 9.70
CA VAL A 85 1.49 13.30 9.97
C VAL A 85 0.10 13.13 10.59
N LEU A 86 -0.73 12.26 10.02
CA LEU A 86 -2.08 12.00 10.50
C LEU A 86 -2.06 11.43 11.93
N LEU A 87 -1.15 10.51 12.23
CA LEU A 87 -0.97 9.96 13.58
C LEU A 87 -0.54 11.04 14.59
N ARG A 88 0.33 11.97 14.18
CA ARG A 88 0.79 13.07 15.03
C ARG A 88 -0.28 14.13 15.29
N VAL A 89 -1.05 14.50 14.26
CA VAL A 89 -2.00 15.63 14.33
C VAL A 89 -3.37 15.19 14.84
N ARG A 90 -3.85 14.01 14.44
CA ARG A 90 -5.22 13.53 14.75
C ARG A 90 -5.24 12.27 15.63
N GLY A 91 -4.09 11.67 15.91
CA GLY A 91 -4.02 10.43 16.70
C GLY A 91 -4.53 9.22 15.92
N ARG A 92 -5.13 8.26 16.63
CA ARG A 92 -5.60 6.98 16.06
C ARG A 92 -6.98 7.11 15.39
N VAL A 93 -7.09 7.93 14.35
CA VAL A 93 -8.29 8.04 13.49
C VAL A 93 -8.30 6.98 12.39
N PRO A 94 -9.45 6.63 11.78
CA PRO A 94 -9.49 5.73 10.62
C PRO A 94 -8.62 6.25 9.48
N CYS A 95 -7.79 5.39 8.86
CA CYS A 95 -6.84 5.86 7.86
C CYS A 95 -7.48 6.15 6.49
N GLY A 96 -8.55 5.41 6.13
CA GLY A 96 -9.23 5.50 4.83
C GLY A 96 -8.40 5.02 3.64
N CYS A 97 -7.13 4.65 3.84
CA CYS A 97 -6.19 4.30 2.77
C CYS A 97 -6.19 2.80 2.44
N LEU A 98 -6.32 1.93 3.47
CA LEU A 98 -6.40 0.47 3.32
C LEU A 98 -7.82 -0.05 3.57
N ASP A 99 -8.45 0.50 4.61
CA ASP A 99 -9.86 0.34 4.89
C ASP A 99 -10.39 1.46 5.80
N GLU A 100 -11.71 1.45 5.98
CA GLU A 100 -12.51 2.51 6.61
C GLU A 100 -12.62 2.39 8.13
N VAL A 101 -12.24 1.25 8.69
CA VAL A 101 -12.42 0.88 10.10
C VAL A 101 -11.09 0.89 10.86
N SER A 102 -10.00 0.61 10.15
CA SER A 102 -8.68 0.45 10.73
C SER A 102 -8.01 1.80 11.01
N ARG A 103 -7.61 1.98 12.27
CA ARG A 103 -7.02 3.23 12.76
C ARG A 103 -5.58 3.38 12.28
N VAL A 104 -5.10 4.61 12.13
CA VAL A 104 -3.69 4.85 11.87
C VAL A 104 -2.86 4.28 13.03
N SER A 105 -1.80 3.54 12.69
CA SER A 105 -0.92 2.89 13.66
C SER A 105 0.53 2.91 13.17
N PRO A 106 1.52 2.82 14.08
CA PRO A 106 2.94 2.72 13.71
C PRO A 106 3.24 1.54 12.77
N VAL A 107 2.52 0.44 12.93
CA VAL A 107 2.66 -0.76 12.10
C VAL A 107 2.32 -0.47 10.63
N LYS A 108 1.26 0.31 10.35
CA LYS A 108 0.92 0.70 8.97
C LYS A 108 1.97 1.61 8.34
N ILE A 109 2.56 2.50 9.14
CA ILE A 109 3.67 3.35 8.70
C ILE A 109 4.87 2.48 8.33
N ALA A 110 5.22 1.51 9.18
CA ALA A 110 6.30 0.57 8.92
C ALA A 110 6.08 -0.24 7.63
N PHE A 111 4.86 -0.75 7.39
CA PHE A 111 4.53 -1.39 6.12
C PHE A 111 4.62 -0.44 4.93
N GLY A 112 4.19 0.81 5.06
CA GLY A 112 4.36 1.82 4.01
C GLY A 112 5.83 2.05 3.65
N VAL A 113 6.70 2.16 4.65
CA VAL A 113 8.16 2.29 4.46
C VAL A 113 8.74 1.02 3.81
N LEU A 114 8.34 -0.16 4.28
CA LEU A 114 8.79 -1.44 3.75
C LEU A 114 8.43 -1.58 2.26
N LEU A 115 7.18 -1.26 1.89
CA LEU A 115 6.70 -1.32 0.51
C LEU A 115 7.40 -0.28 -0.38
N ALA A 116 7.69 0.91 0.16
CA ALA A 116 8.48 1.91 -0.55
C ALA A 116 9.91 1.42 -0.83
N ALA A 117 10.57 0.83 0.17
CA ALA A 117 11.91 0.26 0.04
C ALA A 117 11.93 -0.92 -0.94
N ALA A 118 10.95 -1.83 -0.85
CA ALA A 118 10.82 -2.96 -1.78
C ALA A 118 10.61 -2.49 -3.22
N SER A 119 9.76 -1.49 -3.44
CA SER A 119 9.51 -0.91 -4.76
C SER A 119 10.76 -0.22 -5.32
N ALA A 120 11.50 0.52 -4.48
CA ALA A 120 12.77 1.13 -4.87
C ALA A 120 13.81 0.06 -5.25
N ALA A 121 13.93 -1.00 -4.45
CA ALA A 121 14.83 -2.11 -4.74
C ALA A 121 14.43 -2.86 -6.01
N ALA A 122 13.12 -3.01 -6.29
CA ALA A 122 12.62 -3.64 -7.51
C ALA A 122 13.05 -2.91 -8.80
N CYS A 123 13.44 -1.64 -8.73
CA CYS A 123 14.01 -0.91 -9.87
C CYS A 123 15.33 -1.51 -10.37
N ALA A 124 16.08 -2.18 -9.48
CA ALA A 124 17.36 -2.82 -9.79
C ALA A 124 17.22 -4.34 -10.02
N VAL A 125 16.02 -4.91 -9.85
CA VAL A 125 15.77 -6.34 -10.01
C VAL A 125 15.23 -6.61 -11.41
N PRO A 126 15.98 -7.32 -12.27
CA PRO A 126 15.46 -7.74 -13.57
C PRO A 126 14.33 -8.77 -13.38
N PRO A 127 13.24 -8.69 -14.17
CA PRO A 127 12.19 -9.69 -14.11
C PRO A 127 12.70 -11.06 -14.63
N PRO A 128 12.15 -12.18 -14.14
CA PRO A 128 12.42 -13.50 -14.71
C PRO A 128 12.15 -13.54 -16.23
N GLN A 129 12.98 -14.25 -17.00
CA GLN A 129 12.82 -14.30 -18.46
C GLN A 129 11.60 -15.14 -18.89
N GLU A 130 11.26 -16.17 -18.12
CA GLU A 130 10.14 -17.06 -18.43
C GLU A 130 8.79 -16.44 -18.03
N PRO A 131 7.82 -16.34 -18.95
CA PRO A 131 6.52 -15.73 -18.69
C PRO A 131 5.72 -16.47 -17.61
N VAL A 132 5.83 -17.80 -17.56
CA VAL A 132 5.14 -18.64 -16.55
C VAL A 132 5.65 -18.30 -15.16
N THR A 133 6.98 -18.18 -14.99
CA THR A 133 7.59 -17.80 -13.71
C THR A 133 7.14 -16.40 -13.27
N ARG A 134 7.05 -15.43 -14.20
CA ARG A 134 6.54 -14.09 -13.90
C ARG A 134 5.09 -14.10 -13.40
N LEU A 135 4.23 -14.89 -14.04
CA LEU A 135 2.84 -15.10 -13.61
C LEU A 135 2.77 -15.79 -12.23
N LEU A 136 3.65 -16.76 -11.99
CA LEU A 136 3.70 -17.48 -10.71
C LEU A 136 3.99 -16.55 -9.53
N HIS A 137 4.73 -15.45 -9.73
CA HIS A 137 4.99 -14.43 -8.70
C HIS A 137 3.78 -13.55 -8.34
N VAL A 138 2.75 -13.51 -9.19
CA VAL A 138 1.55 -12.70 -8.92
C VAL A 138 0.71 -13.30 -7.78
N ALA A 139 0.59 -14.62 -7.73
CA ALA A 139 -0.13 -15.33 -6.67
C ALA A 139 0.48 -15.13 -5.26
N PRO A 140 1.78 -15.36 -5.01
CA PRO A 140 2.42 -15.12 -3.71
C PRO A 140 2.44 -13.63 -3.37
N ALA A 141 2.53 -12.73 -4.35
CA ALA A 141 2.38 -11.30 -4.11
C ALA A 141 0.98 -10.92 -3.62
N ALA A 142 -0.08 -11.46 -4.24
CA ALA A 142 -1.45 -11.26 -3.78
C ALA A 142 -1.67 -11.85 -2.37
N PHE A 143 -1.06 -13.01 -2.10
CA PHE A 143 -1.07 -13.61 -0.76
C PHE A 143 -0.32 -12.74 0.27
N ALA A 144 0.86 -12.23 -0.06
CA ALA A 144 1.61 -11.32 0.80
C ALA A 144 0.85 -10.02 1.06
N ALA A 145 0.16 -9.47 0.06
CA ALA A 145 -0.73 -8.33 0.24
C ALA A 145 -1.85 -8.63 1.26
N LEU A 146 -2.45 -9.82 1.17
CA LEU A 146 -3.44 -10.28 2.15
C LEU A 146 -2.83 -10.39 3.56
N LEU A 147 -1.63 -10.95 3.68
CA LEU A 147 -0.93 -11.06 4.96
C LEU A 147 -0.65 -9.70 5.59
N VAL A 148 -0.27 -8.69 4.80
CA VAL A 148 -0.09 -7.32 5.31
C VAL A 148 -1.42 -6.78 5.86
N VAL A 149 -2.53 -7.00 5.16
CA VAL A 149 -3.86 -6.61 5.64
C VAL A 149 -4.19 -7.34 6.95
N VAL A 150 -4.01 -8.66 7.00
CA VAL A 150 -4.29 -9.46 8.21
C VAL A 150 -3.41 -9.04 9.39
N ALA A 151 -2.10 -8.87 9.16
CA ALA A 151 -1.15 -8.47 10.20
C ALA A 151 -1.49 -7.10 10.80
N THR A 152 -1.87 -6.13 9.97
CA THR A 152 -2.30 -4.81 10.45
C THR A 152 -3.59 -4.89 11.28
N ARG A 153 -4.53 -5.77 10.91
CA ARG A 153 -5.76 -6.00 11.69
C ARG A 153 -5.51 -6.69 13.02
N VAL A 154 -4.67 -7.73 13.04
CA VAL A 154 -4.30 -8.44 14.27
C VAL A 154 -3.57 -7.51 15.24
N ALA A 155 -2.66 -6.67 14.74
CA ALA A 155 -1.97 -5.66 15.53
C ALA A 155 -2.92 -4.62 16.15
N GLU A 156 -3.98 -4.24 15.44
CA GLU A 156 -5.02 -3.36 15.99
C GLU A 156 -5.80 -4.04 17.12
N LEU A 157 -6.24 -5.28 16.93
CA LEU A 157 -6.99 -6.04 17.93
C LEU A 157 -6.18 -6.26 19.21
N THR A 158 -4.92 -6.67 19.07
CA THR A 158 -4.00 -6.88 20.21
C THR A 158 -3.71 -5.57 20.95
N GLY A 159 -3.51 -4.46 20.22
CA GLY A 159 -3.31 -3.14 20.80
C GLY A 159 -4.52 -2.56 21.54
N THR A 160 -5.74 -3.03 21.23
CA THR A 160 -6.96 -2.64 21.97
C THR A 160 -7.18 -3.43 23.26
N SER A 161 -6.70 -4.68 23.35
CA SER A 161 -6.84 -5.50 24.55
C SER A 161 -5.94 -5.06 25.71
N GLY A 162 -4.76 -4.48 25.42
CA GLY A 162 -3.86 -3.94 26.45
C GLY A 162 -4.34 -2.67 27.15
N GLY A 163 -5.35 -1.98 26.61
CA GLY A 163 -5.90 -0.74 27.17
C GLY A 163 -7.08 -0.92 28.12
N ARG A 164 -7.55 -2.15 28.35
CA ARG A 164 -8.74 -2.44 29.18
C ARG A 164 -8.43 -2.82 30.64
N GLY A 165 -7.17 -2.78 31.05
CA GLY A 165 -6.72 -3.11 32.42
C GLY A 165 -6.42 -1.90 33.32
N GLN A 166 -6.86 -0.69 32.96
CA GLN A 166 -6.67 0.52 33.76
C GLN A 166 -8.01 1.23 33.99
N TYR A 167 -8.90 0.58 34.73
CA TYR A 167 -10.00 1.23 35.45
C TYR A 167 -10.19 0.52 36.78
#